data_AF-A0A2E3Y802-F1
#
_entry.id   AF-A0A2E3Y802-F1
#
_cell.length_a   1.000
_cell.length_b   1.000
_cell.length_c   1.000
_cell.angle_alpha   90.00
_cell.angle_beta   90.00
_cell.angle_gamma   90.00
#
_symmetry.space_group_name_H-M   'P 1'
#
loop_
_entity.id
_entity.type
_entity.pdbx_description
1 polymer ?
#
loop_
_entity_poly.entity_id
_entity_poly.type
_entity_poly.pdbx_seq_one_letter_code
_entity_poly.pdbx_strand_id
1 'polypeptide(L)'
;MLDLMNIARTEADGGDLLGLLEGMFSPSDLCPTGYPDAVIWQGGHHDGSANPVAHSLTDAYALLGTIAASDILGLPFYGVPMWAQYRHDLDLEPLAWFGNMPCTSIKWSTAGDAYVNDGQGGKVVVKGKSGNAPLRTQAGVYCNVRPYGTITAVRCMPCLPYSQDKAVFDVNADTGIIHSEMNTPGIQMAYANRRFLQMVHETGKLGRVAFKPTQAMEDGINAGLLSWLLQDTKFEVGRKYAVDGYVEHRERVDRIVSLLPKDFKEGMDRWSGRIEQHIADTNYGLLLWDLIDKQDAIVLATDLDGDRLTDLLADVSDPLRHFGQLVLDKVGADAKMSDLWGEMGYTTGNGRDMTSVMYRMDGPPIHEQTLGSADAMLLRLLDGDESMGGTKRPYDPRIHFVLIRDAYLDANPGNQELSDWLDAALATFDTVYADERPGFLEGYQQLKEAIKPWGQA
;
A
#
# COMPACT_ATOMS: atom_id res chain seq x y z
N MET A 1 -22.54 19.14 -8.36
CA MET A 1 -22.13 18.22 -7.29
C MET A 1 -22.82 16.89 -7.51
N LEU A 2 -22.15 15.81 -7.15
CA LEU A 2 -22.70 14.46 -7.17
C LEU A 2 -23.56 14.23 -5.92
N ASP A 3 -24.59 13.40 -6.04
CA ASP A 3 -25.40 12.98 -4.89
C ASP A 3 -24.71 11.81 -4.15
N LEU A 4 -23.70 12.15 -3.34
CA LEU A 4 -22.93 11.17 -2.56
C LEU A 4 -23.81 10.42 -1.55
N MET A 5 -24.90 11.01 -1.06
CA MET A 5 -25.81 10.35 -0.12
C MET A 5 -26.64 9.26 -0.84
N ASN A 6 -27.05 9.49 -2.09
CA ASN A 6 -27.71 8.45 -2.88
C ASN A 6 -26.78 7.25 -3.15
N ILE A 7 -25.51 7.51 -3.46
CA ILE A 7 -24.50 6.45 -3.62
C ILE A 7 -24.32 5.68 -2.30
N ALA A 8 -24.19 6.41 -1.18
CA ALA A 8 -24.03 5.82 0.15
C ALA A 8 -25.19 4.88 0.52
N ARG A 9 -26.43 5.31 0.25
CA ARG A 9 -27.63 4.50 0.50
C ARG A 9 -27.70 3.29 -0.41
N THR A 10 -27.42 3.47 -1.70
CA THR A 10 -27.44 2.37 -2.67
C THR A 10 -26.43 1.30 -2.30
N GLU A 11 -25.23 1.69 -1.87
CA GLU A 11 -24.22 0.76 -1.39
C GLU A 11 -24.66 0.04 -0.11
N ALA A 12 -25.13 0.76 0.90
CA ALA A 12 -25.53 0.17 2.19
C ALA A 12 -26.75 -0.76 2.07
N ASP A 13 -27.69 -0.44 1.18
CA ASP A 13 -28.89 -1.24 0.93
C ASP A 13 -28.63 -2.44 0.01
N GLY A 14 -27.41 -2.57 -0.54
CA GLY A 14 -27.08 -3.59 -1.54
C GLY A 14 -27.85 -3.43 -2.86
N GLY A 15 -28.16 -2.18 -3.22
CA GLY A 15 -28.85 -1.81 -4.46
C GLY A 15 -27.96 -1.93 -5.70
N ASP A 16 -28.48 -1.47 -6.85
CA ASP A 16 -27.76 -1.51 -8.12
C ASP A 16 -26.71 -0.39 -8.23
N LEU A 17 -25.60 -0.56 -7.51
CA LEU A 17 -24.49 0.39 -7.52
C LEU A 17 -23.79 0.43 -8.90
N LEU A 18 -23.74 -0.70 -9.61
CA LEU A 18 -23.16 -0.76 -10.97
C LEU A 18 -23.93 0.16 -11.91
N GLY A 19 -25.25 -0.02 -12.02
CA GLY A 19 -26.09 0.83 -12.87
C GLY A 19 -26.07 2.30 -12.46
N LEU A 20 -25.99 2.58 -11.14
CA LEU A 20 -25.86 3.95 -10.65
C LEU A 20 -24.56 4.62 -11.12
N LEU A 21 -23.41 3.94 -11.01
CA LEU A 21 -22.12 4.50 -11.44
C LEU A 21 -21.96 4.51 -12.96
N GLU A 22 -22.50 3.53 -13.69
CA GLU A 22 -22.57 3.56 -15.16
C GLU A 22 -23.30 4.80 -15.67
N GLY A 23 -24.34 5.24 -14.96
CA GLY A 23 -25.04 6.49 -15.29
C GLY A 23 -24.23 7.76 -15.03
N MET A 24 -23.12 7.68 -14.29
CA MET A 24 -22.30 8.82 -13.90
C MET A 24 -21.04 9.00 -14.74
N PHE A 25 -20.49 7.91 -15.29
CA PHE A 25 -19.23 7.91 -16.01
C PHE A 25 -19.37 7.39 -17.44
N SER A 26 -18.43 7.74 -18.31
CA SER A 26 -18.43 7.22 -19.69
C SER A 26 -17.71 5.87 -19.74
N PRO A 27 -18.10 4.91 -20.60
CA PRO A 27 -17.29 3.73 -20.87
C PRO A 27 -15.90 4.14 -21.38
N SER A 28 -14.87 3.40 -20.99
CA SER A 28 -13.51 3.59 -21.48
C SER A 28 -13.18 2.63 -22.63
N ASP A 29 -12.37 3.10 -23.58
CA ASP A 29 -11.75 2.26 -24.61
C ASP A 29 -10.52 1.48 -24.08
N LEU A 30 -10.08 1.73 -22.84
CA LEU A 30 -8.96 1.03 -22.25
C LEU A 30 -9.34 -0.43 -21.96
N CYS A 31 -8.50 -1.35 -22.43
CA CYS A 31 -8.69 -2.79 -22.26
C CYS A 31 -7.46 -3.41 -21.57
N PRO A 32 -7.57 -3.92 -20.33
CA PRO A 32 -6.50 -4.61 -19.66
C PRO A 32 -6.13 -5.90 -20.41
N THR A 33 -4.84 -6.24 -20.42
CA THR A 33 -4.36 -7.42 -21.14
C THR A 33 -5.02 -8.68 -20.59
N GLY A 34 -5.64 -9.47 -21.48
CA GLY A 34 -6.33 -10.72 -21.11
C GLY A 34 -7.79 -10.54 -20.69
N TYR A 35 -8.32 -9.32 -20.64
CA TYR A 35 -9.67 -9.02 -20.14
C TYR A 35 -10.46 -8.12 -21.11
N PRO A 36 -10.91 -8.65 -22.26
CA PRO A 36 -11.65 -7.88 -23.27
C PRO A 36 -13.03 -7.39 -22.78
N ASP A 37 -13.60 -8.06 -21.79
CA ASP A 37 -14.91 -7.75 -21.22
C ASP A 37 -14.80 -6.91 -19.92
N ALA A 38 -13.62 -6.33 -19.65
CA ALA A 38 -13.42 -5.51 -18.46
C ALA A 38 -14.33 -4.27 -18.50
N VAL A 39 -15.08 -4.07 -17.42
CA VAL A 39 -15.87 -2.85 -17.23
C VAL A 39 -14.96 -1.78 -16.67
N ILE A 40 -14.66 -0.76 -17.48
CA ILE A 40 -13.82 0.37 -17.08
C ILE A 40 -14.52 1.64 -17.50
N TRP A 41 -14.61 2.57 -16.57
CA TRP A 41 -15.15 3.88 -16.83
C TRP A 41 -14.07 4.93 -16.96
N GLN A 42 -14.40 6.01 -17.63
CA GLN A 42 -13.60 7.20 -17.79
C GLN A 42 -14.33 8.39 -17.15
N GLY A 43 -13.61 9.13 -16.31
CA GLY A 43 -14.10 10.36 -15.68
C GLY A 43 -13.01 11.42 -15.58
N GLY A 44 -13.40 12.63 -15.18
CA GLY A 44 -12.51 13.79 -15.12
C GLY A 44 -12.16 14.37 -16.49
N HIS A 45 -11.13 15.21 -16.55
CA HIS A 45 -10.77 15.97 -17.76
C HIS A 45 -9.65 15.31 -18.57
N HIS A 46 -10.02 14.57 -19.62
CA HIS A 46 -9.09 13.87 -20.52
C HIS A 46 -8.71 14.73 -21.73
N ASP A 47 -7.84 15.72 -21.51
CA ASP A 47 -7.33 16.63 -22.56
C ASP A 47 -5.86 16.39 -22.95
N GLY A 48 -5.21 15.41 -22.32
CA GLY A 48 -3.80 15.07 -22.54
C GLY A 48 -2.80 15.89 -21.72
N SER A 49 -3.25 16.81 -20.86
CA SER A 49 -2.39 17.59 -19.95
C SER A 49 -1.85 16.77 -18.77
N ALA A 50 -2.53 15.68 -18.41
CA ALA A 50 -2.12 14.72 -17.40
C ALA A 50 -2.48 13.29 -17.83
N ASN A 51 -1.58 12.35 -17.57
CA ASN A 51 -1.81 10.92 -17.69
C ASN A 51 -2.82 10.46 -16.64
N PRO A 52 -3.84 9.68 -17.03
CA PRO A 52 -4.83 9.16 -16.11
C PRO A 52 -4.30 8.07 -15.18
N VAL A 53 -4.85 8.05 -13.97
CA VAL A 53 -4.63 7.00 -12.97
C VAL A 53 -5.87 6.09 -12.91
N ALA A 54 -5.68 4.80 -12.68
CA ALA A 54 -6.78 3.87 -12.44
C ALA A 54 -7.19 3.88 -10.96
N HIS A 55 -8.46 4.17 -10.67
CA HIS A 55 -9.00 4.20 -9.32
C HIS A 55 -9.83 2.96 -9.07
N SER A 56 -9.44 2.16 -8.08
CA SER A 56 -10.31 1.11 -7.57
C SER A 56 -11.53 1.76 -6.90
N LEU A 57 -12.71 1.50 -7.44
CA LEU A 57 -13.97 1.85 -6.81
C LEU A 57 -14.39 0.66 -5.94
N THR A 58 -13.83 0.62 -4.72
CA THR A 58 -14.12 -0.42 -3.73
C THR A 58 -15.50 -0.22 -3.10
N ASP A 59 -15.81 -0.87 -2.00
CA ASP A 59 -17.05 -0.71 -1.24
C ASP A 59 -16.99 0.47 -0.26
N ALA A 60 -18.15 0.72 0.34
CA ALA A 60 -18.35 1.56 1.51
C ALA A 60 -17.75 2.98 1.41
N TYR A 61 -17.13 3.46 2.49
CA TYR A 61 -16.66 4.84 2.55
C TYR A 61 -15.45 5.11 1.65
N ALA A 62 -14.62 4.10 1.38
CA ALA A 62 -13.48 4.26 0.47
C ALA A 62 -13.94 4.60 -0.95
N LEU A 63 -15.06 4.01 -1.39
CA LEU A 63 -15.74 4.38 -2.63
C LEU A 63 -16.15 5.85 -2.63
N LEU A 64 -16.90 6.25 -1.61
CA LEU A 64 -17.47 7.60 -1.51
C LEU A 64 -16.38 8.66 -1.47
N GLY A 65 -15.35 8.46 -0.66
CA GLY A 65 -14.21 9.37 -0.59
C GLY A 65 -13.44 9.46 -1.91
N THR A 66 -13.32 8.35 -2.65
CA THR A 66 -12.70 8.34 -3.98
C THR A 66 -13.54 9.14 -4.99
N ILE A 67 -14.86 8.89 -5.06
CA ILE A 67 -15.76 9.62 -5.97
C ILE A 67 -15.78 11.12 -5.63
N ALA A 68 -15.83 11.47 -4.34
CA ALA A 68 -15.80 12.85 -3.88
C ALA A 68 -14.49 13.55 -4.29
N ALA A 69 -13.34 12.94 -4.02
CA ALA A 69 -12.04 13.49 -4.38
C ALA A 69 -11.87 13.61 -5.90
N SER A 70 -12.28 12.59 -6.67
CA SER A 70 -12.24 12.62 -8.14
C SER A 70 -13.10 13.75 -8.71
N ASP A 71 -14.30 13.99 -8.16
CA ASP A 71 -15.14 15.11 -8.58
C ASP A 71 -14.52 16.46 -8.20
N ILE A 72 -14.00 16.63 -6.99
CA ILE A 72 -13.34 17.88 -6.55
C ILE A 72 -12.14 18.19 -7.44
N LEU A 73 -11.26 17.21 -7.66
CA LEU A 73 -9.99 17.42 -8.33
C LEU A 73 -10.13 17.50 -9.85
N GLY A 74 -11.09 16.80 -10.46
CA GLY A 74 -11.31 16.81 -11.92
C GLY A 74 -10.18 16.22 -12.76
N LEU A 75 -9.21 15.57 -12.13
CA LEU A 75 -8.12 14.87 -12.82
C LEU A 75 -8.66 13.75 -13.73
N PRO A 76 -8.04 13.50 -14.90
CA PRO A 76 -8.45 12.38 -15.76
C PRO A 76 -8.22 11.06 -15.03
N PHE A 77 -9.23 10.21 -14.92
CA PHE A 77 -9.07 8.90 -14.28
C PHE A 77 -9.81 7.79 -15.03
N TYR A 78 -9.41 6.55 -14.74
CA TYR A 78 -10.16 5.34 -15.07
C TYR A 78 -10.81 4.76 -13.81
N GLY A 79 -12.13 4.60 -13.78
CA GLY A 79 -12.85 3.97 -12.68
C GLY A 79 -12.97 2.47 -12.91
N VAL A 80 -12.47 1.67 -11.97
CA VAL A 80 -12.57 0.20 -12.03
C VAL A 80 -13.51 -0.27 -10.92
N PRO A 81 -14.67 -0.91 -11.24
CA PRO A 81 -15.61 -1.41 -10.26
C PRO A 81 -15.02 -2.56 -9.46
N MET A 82 -14.52 -2.27 -8.27
CA MET A 82 -13.79 -3.22 -7.42
C MET A 82 -14.57 -3.69 -6.19
N TRP A 83 -15.88 -3.44 -6.13
CA TRP A 83 -16.80 -4.09 -5.18
C TRP A 83 -16.74 -5.64 -5.22
N ALA A 84 -16.16 -6.23 -6.26
CA ALA A 84 -15.90 -7.66 -6.35
C ALA A 84 -14.85 -8.19 -5.35
N GLN A 85 -14.14 -7.32 -4.62
CA GLN A 85 -13.40 -7.74 -3.41
C GLN A 85 -14.36 -8.34 -2.35
N TYR A 86 -15.66 -8.04 -2.46
CA TYR A 86 -16.68 -8.42 -1.50
C TYR A 86 -17.72 -9.35 -2.09
N ARG A 87 -18.19 -9.17 -3.33
CA ARG A 87 -19.24 -10.05 -3.89
C ARG A 87 -18.69 -11.41 -4.34
N HIS A 88 -19.21 -12.50 -3.75
CA HIS A 88 -18.77 -13.87 -4.04
C HIS A 88 -19.26 -14.44 -5.38
N ASP A 89 -20.25 -13.80 -6.00
CA ASP A 89 -20.91 -14.22 -7.24
C ASP A 89 -20.12 -13.91 -8.53
N LEU A 90 -19.20 -12.94 -8.51
CA LEU A 90 -18.39 -12.54 -9.67
C LEU A 90 -16.98 -13.17 -9.73
N ASP A 91 -16.64 -14.02 -8.76
CA ASP A 91 -15.39 -14.78 -8.68
C ASP A 91 -14.09 -14.04 -9.12
N LEU A 92 -13.72 -12.97 -8.39
CA LEU A 92 -12.46 -12.22 -8.51
C LEU A 92 -12.15 -11.54 -9.86
N GLU A 93 -13.01 -11.62 -10.88
CA GLU A 93 -12.75 -11.03 -12.21
C GLU A 93 -12.27 -9.56 -12.16
N PRO A 94 -12.94 -8.61 -11.47
CA PRO A 94 -12.51 -7.21 -11.44
C PRO A 94 -11.18 -6.93 -10.73
N LEU A 95 -10.75 -7.82 -9.82
CA LEU A 95 -9.40 -7.72 -9.24
C LEU A 95 -8.36 -7.99 -10.32
N ALA A 96 -8.56 -9.02 -11.12
CA ALA A 96 -7.63 -9.38 -12.18
C ALA A 96 -7.54 -8.27 -13.25
N TRP A 97 -8.66 -7.62 -13.58
CA TRP A 97 -8.70 -6.47 -14.48
C TRP A 97 -7.84 -5.32 -13.93
N PHE A 98 -8.05 -4.98 -12.65
CA PHE A 98 -7.29 -3.93 -11.97
C PHE A 98 -5.78 -4.22 -11.91
N GLY A 99 -5.40 -5.46 -11.62
CA GLY A 99 -4.00 -5.89 -11.57
C GLY A 99 -3.27 -5.74 -12.91
N ASN A 100 -4.01 -5.84 -14.02
CA ASN A 100 -3.50 -5.75 -15.39
C ASN A 100 -3.70 -4.36 -16.03
N MET A 101 -4.07 -3.34 -15.24
CA MET A 101 -4.16 -1.96 -15.74
C MET A 101 -2.78 -1.48 -16.23
N PRO A 102 -2.71 -0.88 -17.44
CA PRO A 102 -1.44 -0.45 -18.04
C PRO A 102 -0.96 0.92 -17.54
N CYS A 103 -1.65 1.51 -16.57
CA CYS A 103 -1.30 2.79 -15.96
C CYS A 103 -1.00 2.63 -14.46
N THR A 104 -0.53 3.71 -13.84
CA THR A 104 -0.48 3.81 -12.37
C THR A 104 -1.88 3.65 -11.81
N SER A 105 -1.99 2.93 -10.70
CA SER A 105 -3.30 2.65 -10.10
C SER A 105 -3.33 3.00 -8.63
N ILE A 106 -4.52 3.29 -8.11
CA ILE A 106 -4.82 3.48 -6.69
C ILE A 106 -5.74 2.36 -6.25
N LYS A 107 -5.35 1.69 -5.17
CA LYS A 107 -6.10 0.62 -4.53
C LYS A 107 -6.42 0.95 -3.08
N TRP A 108 -7.68 0.83 -2.70
CA TRP A 108 -8.06 0.83 -1.29
C TRP A 108 -8.10 -0.60 -0.75
N SER A 109 -7.45 -0.82 0.39
CA SER A 109 -7.56 -2.06 1.15
C SER A 109 -8.52 -1.81 2.31
N THR A 110 -9.64 -2.52 2.37
CA THR A 110 -10.44 -2.56 3.60
C THR A 110 -10.00 -3.76 4.43
N ALA A 111 -10.05 -3.59 5.75
CA ALA A 111 -9.74 -4.64 6.72
C ALA A 111 -11.03 -5.26 7.30
N GLY A 112 -12.13 -5.21 6.54
CA GLY A 112 -13.46 -5.53 7.06
C GLY A 112 -13.75 -7.03 7.15
N ASP A 113 -14.28 -7.46 8.30
CA ASP A 113 -15.07 -8.69 8.46
C ASP A 113 -16.52 -8.45 7.99
N ALA A 114 -16.67 -7.89 6.78
CA ALA A 114 -17.98 -7.59 6.23
C ALA A 114 -18.66 -8.87 5.73
N TYR A 115 -19.98 -8.94 5.92
CA TYR A 115 -20.82 -10.01 5.37
C TYR A 115 -21.50 -9.53 4.10
N VAL A 116 -21.30 -10.25 3.00
CA VAL A 116 -22.02 -10.04 1.75
C VAL A 116 -22.94 -11.19 1.41
N ASN A 117 -23.80 -11.00 0.41
CA ASN A 117 -24.59 -12.09 -0.15
C ASN A 117 -23.67 -13.15 -0.79
N ASP A 118 -23.96 -14.43 -0.54
CA ASP A 118 -23.25 -15.57 -1.13
C ASP A 118 -23.75 -15.98 -2.52
N GLY A 119 -24.73 -15.25 -3.08
CA GLY A 119 -25.41 -15.55 -4.33
C GLY A 119 -26.47 -16.64 -4.20
N GLN A 120 -26.67 -17.20 -3.00
CA GLN A 120 -27.61 -18.28 -2.67
C GLN A 120 -28.63 -17.85 -1.61
N GLY A 121 -28.70 -16.55 -1.30
CA GLY A 121 -29.59 -15.98 -0.29
C GLY A 121 -29.06 -16.05 1.13
N GLY A 122 -27.83 -16.53 1.33
CA GLY A 122 -27.10 -16.47 2.58
C GLY A 122 -26.15 -15.28 2.64
N LYS A 123 -25.44 -15.17 3.76
CA LYS A 123 -24.37 -14.19 3.95
C LYS A 123 -23.05 -14.90 4.23
N VAL A 124 -21.99 -14.44 3.59
CA VAL A 124 -20.62 -14.97 3.72
C VAL A 124 -19.64 -13.83 3.96
N VAL A 125 -18.56 -14.10 4.69
CA VAL A 125 -17.49 -13.13 4.88
C VAL A 125 -16.85 -12.85 3.53
N VAL A 126 -16.64 -11.59 3.22
CA VAL A 126 -16.00 -11.12 2.00
C VAL A 126 -14.65 -11.79 1.75
N LYS A 127 -14.24 -11.92 0.48
CA LYS A 127 -12.94 -12.55 0.16
C LYS A 127 -11.76 -11.78 0.77
N GLY A 128 -11.94 -10.49 1.12
CA GLY A 128 -11.04 -9.73 2.00
C GLY A 128 -9.56 -9.78 1.58
N LYS A 129 -8.64 -9.80 2.57
CA LYS A 129 -7.19 -9.97 2.33
C LYS A 129 -6.85 -11.23 1.50
N SER A 130 -7.67 -12.28 1.52
CA SER A 130 -7.40 -13.52 0.77
C SER A 130 -7.52 -13.34 -0.75
N GLY A 131 -8.38 -12.42 -1.22
CA GLY A 131 -8.44 -12.03 -2.64
C GLY A 131 -7.24 -11.19 -3.11
N ASN A 132 -6.48 -10.59 -2.19
CA ASN A 132 -5.32 -9.77 -2.53
C ASN A 132 -4.11 -10.59 -2.97
N ALA A 133 -3.94 -11.82 -2.45
CA ALA A 133 -2.82 -12.66 -2.83
C ALA A 133 -2.91 -13.10 -4.31
N PRO A 134 -4.05 -13.65 -4.80
CA PRO A 134 -4.25 -13.90 -6.23
C PRO A 134 -4.02 -12.66 -7.11
N LEU A 135 -4.56 -11.50 -6.71
CA LEU A 135 -4.32 -10.22 -7.40
C LEU A 135 -2.82 -9.93 -7.52
N ARG A 136 -2.08 -9.95 -6.40
CA ARG A 136 -0.66 -9.62 -6.36
C ARG A 136 0.15 -10.57 -7.25
N THR A 137 -0.17 -11.86 -7.20
CA THR A 137 0.47 -12.87 -8.06
C THR A 137 0.20 -12.58 -9.53
N GLN A 138 -1.06 -12.37 -9.92
CA GLN A 138 -1.45 -12.11 -11.31
C GLN A 138 -0.89 -10.79 -11.84
N ALA A 139 -0.91 -9.74 -11.03
CA ALA A 139 -0.36 -8.43 -11.36
C ALA A 139 1.17 -8.40 -11.34
N GLY A 140 1.84 -9.52 -11.03
CA GLY A 140 3.28 -9.60 -10.92
C GLY A 140 3.87 -8.66 -9.84
N VAL A 141 3.09 -8.33 -8.80
CA VAL A 141 3.59 -7.56 -7.67
C VAL A 141 4.71 -8.34 -7.00
N TYR A 142 5.84 -7.68 -6.74
CA TYR A 142 6.98 -8.29 -6.08
C TYR A 142 7.26 -7.70 -4.69
N CYS A 143 6.87 -6.45 -4.43
CA CYS A 143 6.94 -5.89 -3.08
C CYS A 143 5.93 -4.77 -2.83
N ASN A 144 5.60 -4.54 -1.56
CA ASN A 144 4.96 -3.32 -1.06
C ASN A 144 5.97 -2.51 -0.24
N VAL A 145 6.12 -1.25 -0.59
CA VAL A 145 6.98 -0.29 0.10
C VAL A 145 6.11 0.64 0.92
N ARG A 146 6.37 0.72 2.23
CA ARG A 146 5.54 1.48 3.16
C ARG A 146 6.38 2.26 4.17
N PRO A 147 6.28 3.60 4.23
CA PRO A 147 6.96 4.41 5.22
C PRO A 147 6.22 4.42 6.58
N TYR A 148 6.99 4.61 7.65
CA TYR A 148 6.60 4.76 9.05
C TYR A 148 7.58 5.73 9.72
N GLY A 149 7.50 7.01 9.34
CA GLY A 149 8.46 8.03 9.76
C GLY A 149 9.86 7.74 9.24
N THR A 150 10.82 7.50 10.14
CA THR A 150 12.21 7.20 9.76
C THR A 150 12.39 5.79 9.20
N ILE A 151 11.41 4.91 9.39
CA ILE A 151 11.48 3.52 8.94
C ILE A 151 10.70 3.37 7.63
N THR A 152 11.26 2.68 6.65
CA THR A 152 10.56 2.28 5.43
C THR A 152 10.60 0.76 5.29
N ALA A 153 9.44 0.11 5.37
CA ALA A 153 9.34 -1.33 5.19
C ALA A 153 9.23 -1.67 3.69
N VAL A 154 10.03 -2.62 3.24
CA VAL A 154 9.93 -3.27 1.93
C VAL A 154 9.49 -4.70 2.19
N ARG A 155 8.21 -4.97 1.95
CA ARG A 155 7.60 -6.28 2.12
C ARG A 155 7.68 -7.02 0.79
N CYS A 156 8.45 -8.09 0.71
CA CYS A 156 8.46 -8.99 -0.43
C CYS A 156 7.13 -9.74 -0.49
N MET A 157 6.37 -9.63 -1.60
CA MET A 157 5.04 -10.21 -1.72
C MET A 157 4.80 -10.72 -3.15
N PRO A 158 4.09 -11.84 -3.34
CA PRO A 158 3.72 -12.81 -2.31
C PRO A 158 4.97 -13.60 -1.87
N CYS A 159 5.25 -13.65 -0.57
CA CYS A 159 6.37 -14.41 -0.05
C CYS A 159 6.11 -14.80 1.40
N LEU A 160 5.73 -16.05 1.65
CA LEU A 160 5.51 -16.54 3.00
C LEU A 160 6.76 -17.32 3.45
N PRO A 161 7.36 -16.97 4.60
CA PRO A 161 8.67 -17.50 4.98
C PRO A 161 8.66 -18.94 5.51
N TYR A 162 7.51 -19.46 5.95
CA TYR A 162 7.45 -20.71 6.72
C TYR A 162 6.77 -21.86 5.96
N SER A 163 7.46 -22.50 5.02
CA SER A 163 7.10 -23.87 4.65
C SER A 163 7.27 -24.81 5.85
N GLN A 164 6.23 -25.57 6.21
CA GLN A 164 6.34 -26.55 7.30
C GLN A 164 6.75 -27.94 6.82
N ASP A 165 6.52 -28.27 5.55
CA ASP A 165 6.85 -29.57 4.98
C ASP A 165 8.15 -29.54 4.15
N LYS A 166 9.25 -29.97 4.78
CA LYS A 166 10.56 -30.07 4.15
C LYS A 166 10.60 -31.08 3.00
N ALA A 167 9.70 -32.06 2.95
CA ALA A 167 9.74 -33.12 1.95
C ALA A 167 9.33 -32.62 0.56
N VAL A 168 8.52 -31.55 0.50
CA VAL A 168 8.09 -30.94 -0.77
C VAL A 168 8.93 -29.74 -1.17
N PHE A 169 9.86 -29.30 -0.31
CA PHE A 169 10.69 -28.11 -0.55
C PHE A 169 11.70 -28.31 -1.70
N ASP A 170 11.44 -27.64 -2.83
CA ASP A 170 12.39 -27.49 -3.92
C ASP A 170 12.17 -26.19 -4.71
N VAL A 171 13.05 -25.88 -5.66
CA VAL A 171 12.85 -24.77 -6.60
C VAL A 171 12.73 -25.32 -8.02
N ASN A 172 11.61 -25.03 -8.68
CA ASN A 172 11.42 -25.40 -10.07
C ASN A 172 12.44 -24.70 -10.97
N ALA A 173 13.14 -25.45 -11.81
CA ALA A 173 14.14 -24.87 -12.71
C ALA A 173 13.52 -24.06 -13.87
N ASP A 174 12.30 -24.39 -14.29
CA ASP A 174 11.65 -23.76 -15.45
C ASP A 174 10.84 -22.51 -15.05
N THR A 175 10.27 -22.50 -13.84
CA THR A 175 9.39 -21.43 -13.37
C THR A 175 9.98 -20.60 -12.24
N GLY A 176 11.01 -21.09 -11.55
CA GLY A 176 11.59 -20.42 -10.37
C GLY A 176 10.65 -20.41 -9.16
N ILE A 177 9.52 -21.13 -9.24
CA ILE A 177 8.59 -21.31 -8.13
C ILE A 177 9.26 -22.20 -7.08
N ILE A 178 9.26 -21.73 -5.85
CA ILE A 178 9.64 -22.51 -4.68
C ILE A 178 8.45 -23.42 -4.38
N HIS A 179 8.59 -24.71 -4.70
CA HIS A 179 7.64 -25.74 -4.34
C HIS A 179 7.65 -25.88 -2.83
N SER A 180 6.59 -25.39 -2.22
CA SER A 180 6.27 -25.53 -0.80
C SER A 180 4.75 -25.61 -0.69
N GLU A 181 4.20 -25.56 0.52
CA GLU A 181 2.74 -25.50 0.71
C GLU A 181 2.11 -24.27 0.00
N MET A 182 2.90 -23.22 -0.26
CA MET A 182 2.41 -21.93 -0.77
C MET A 182 2.83 -21.60 -2.21
N ASN A 183 3.70 -22.40 -2.84
CA ASN A 183 4.23 -22.14 -4.19
C ASN A 183 4.79 -20.70 -4.35
N THR A 184 5.71 -20.32 -3.46
CA THR A 184 6.25 -18.95 -3.38
C THR A 184 7.07 -18.61 -4.64
N PRO A 185 6.85 -17.46 -5.30
CA PRO A 185 7.52 -17.16 -6.56
C PRO A 185 8.90 -16.52 -6.36
N GLY A 186 9.97 -17.27 -6.70
CA GLY A 186 11.36 -16.86 -6.46
C GLY A 186 11.83 -15.68 -7.31
N ILE A 187 11.27 -15.47 -8.51
CA ILE A 187 11.61 -14.33 -9.36
C ILE A 187 11.24 -13.01 -8.66
N GLN A 188 10.04 -12.92 -8.09
CA GLN A 188 9.57 -11.76 -7.32
C GLN A 188 10.49 -11.46 -6.12
N MET A 189 11.00 -12.50 -5.43
CA MET A 189 12.00 -12.29 -4.38
C MET A 189 13.24 -11.57 -4.90
N ALA A 190 13.74 -11.96 -6.09
CA ALA A 190 14.91 -11.31 -6.68
C ALA A 190 14.64 -9.82 -6.98
N TYR A 191 13.46 -9.50 -7.55
CA TYR A 191 13.04 -8.11 -7.78
C TYR A 191 12.91 -7.31 -6.48
N ALA A 192 12.33 -7.90 -5.43
CA ALA A 192 12.19 -7.26 -4.12
C ALA A 192 13.55 -6.94 -3.48
N ASN A 193 14.50 -7.88 -3.53
CA ASN A 193 15.86 -7.65 -3.05
C ASN A 193 16.56 -6.53 -3.85
N ARG A 194 16.46 -6.56 -5.18
CA ARG A 194 17.06 -5.54 -6.04
C ARG A 194 16.47 -4.16 -5.74
N ARG A 195 15.14 -4.04 -5.57
CA ARG A 195 14.47 -2.79 -5.20
C ARG A 195 14.91 -2.28 -3.84
N PHE A 196 14.99 -3.16 -2.84
CA PHE A 196 15.52 -2.82 -1.53
C PHE A 196 16.95 -2.24 -1.62
N LEU A 197 17.85 -2.93 -2.31
CA LEU A 197 19.23 -2.45 -2.50
C LEU A 197 19.27 -1.12 -3.25
N GLN A 198 18.46 -0.96 -4.30
CA GLN A 198 18.33 0.30 -5.02
C GLN A 198 17.95 1.44 -4.07
N MET A 199 16.93 1.24 -3.25
CA MET A 199 16.47 2.28 -2.31
C MET A 199 17.54 2.61 -1.27
N VAL A 200 18.26 1.62 -0.73
CA VAL A 200 19.40 1.87 0.18
C VAL A 200 20.47 2.70 -0.52
N HIS A 201 20.78 2.39 -1.78
CA HIS A 201 21.79 3.13 -2.54
C HIS A 201 21.37 4.57 -2.83
N GLU A 202 20.15 4.78 -3.31
CA GLU A 202 19.65 6.09 -3.71
C GLU A 202 19.43 7.02 -2.51
N THR A 203 19.01 6.47 -1.37
CA THR A 203 18.69 7.26 -0.18
C THR A 203 19.83 7.37 0.83
N GLY A 204 20.81 6.48 0.79
CA GLY A 204 21.87 6.37 1.80
C GLY A 204 21.40 5.89 3.18
N LYS A 205 20.12 5.52 3.32
CA LYS A 205 19.54 5.01 4.57
C LYS A 205 20.15 3.67 4.96
N LEU A 206 20.11 3.33 6.25
CA LEU A 206 20.56 2.01 6.70
C LEU A 206 19.64 0.92 6.15
N GLY A 207 20.19 -0.07 5.45
CA GLY A 207 19.44 -1.25 5.05
C GLY A 207 19.43 -2.30 6.16
N ARG A 208 18.25 -2.74 6.60
CA ARG A 208 18.07 -3.90 7.47
C ARG A 208 17.38 -5.03 6.72
N VAL A 209 17.81 -6.24 6.99
CA VAL A 209 17.18 -7.45 6.46
C VAL A 209 16.58 -8.21 7.63
N ALA A 210 15.35 -8.68 7.48
CA ALA A 210 14.58 -9.39 8.48
C ALA A 210 14.17 -10.77 7.96
N PHE A 211 15.15 -11.67 7.83
CA PHE A 211 14.94 -13.05 7.37
C PHE A 211 15.44 -14.05 8.42
N LYS A 212 14.92 -15.27 8.40
CA LYS A 212 15.36 -16.39 9.24
C LYS A 212 15.94 -17.53 8.40
N PRO A 213 17.10 -17.34 7.73
CA PRO A 213 17.58 -18.23 6.67
C PRO A 213 17.78 -19.68 7.08
N THR A 214 18.09 -19.95 8.36
CA THR A 214 18.32 -21.32 8.85
C THR A 214 17.06 -21.97 9.44
N GLN A 215 15.98 -21.22 9.63
CA GLN A 215 14.73 -21.69 10.26
C GLN A 215 13.55 -21.72 9.28
N ALA A 216 13.59 -20.86 8.26
CA ALA A 216 12.56 -20.65 7.26
C ALA A 216 13.16 -20.91 5.87
N MET A 217 12.59 -21.85 5.12
CA MET A 217 13.19 -22.37 3.89
C MET A 217 13.16 -21.33 2.76
N GLU A 218 12.03 -20.66 2.58
CA GLU A 218 11.87 -19.53 1.67
C GLU A 218 12.79 -18.36 2.04
N ASP A 219 12.97 -18.08 3.32
CA ASP A 219 13.94 -17.08 3.78
C ASP A 219 15.39 -17.47 3.46
N GLY A 220 15.70 -18.77 3.46
CA GLY A 220 17.00 -19.29 3.02
C GLY A 220 17.26 -18.97 1.56
N ILE A 221 16.28 -19.21 0.68
CA ILE A 221 16.35 -18.83 -0.75
C ILE A 221 16.44 -17.31 -0.90
N ASN A 222 15.63 -16.56 -0.17
CA ASN A 222 15.58 -15.10 -0.24
C ASN A 222 16.89 -14.44 0.22
N ALA A 223 17.47 -14.94 1.32
CA ALA A 223 18.80 -14.53 1.77
C ALA A 223 19.89 -14.92 0.77
N GLY A 224 19.74 -16.05 0.07
CA GLY A 224 20.64 -16.46 -1.00
C GLY A 224 20.57 -15.54 -2.23
N LEU A 225 19.37 -15.13 -2.65
CA LEU A 225 19.18 -14.14 -3.71
C LEU A 225 19.79 -12.79 -3.33
N LEU A 226 19.59 -12.34 -2.08
CA LEU A 226 20.23 -11.12 -1.57
C LEU A 226 21.76 -11.21 -1.64
N SER A 227 22.33 -12.33 -1.15
CA SER A 227 23.78 -12.56 -1.15
C SER A 227 24.34 -12.57 -2.57
N TRP A 228 23.67 -13.22 -3.52
CA TRP A 228 24.04 -13.19 -4.94
C TRP A 228 23.99 -11.79 -5.55
N LEU A 229 22.95 -11.00 -5.23
CA LEU A 229 22.83 -9.61 -5.71
C LEU A 229 23.94 -8.71 -5.18
N LEU A 230 24.37 -8.92 -3.93
CA LEU A 230 25.44 -8.14 -3.29
C LEU A 230 26.83 -8.42 -3.88
N GLN A 231 27.04 -9.55 -4.55
CA GLN A 231 28.32 -9.85 -5.21
C GLN A 231 28.64 -8.76 -6.25
N ASP A 232 29.92 -8.37 -6.32
CA ASP A 232 30.43 -7.36 -7.26
C ASP A 232 29.84 -5.95 -7.09
N THR A 233 29.17 -5.67 -5.97
CA THR A 233 28.70 -4.33 -5.59
C THR A 233 29.67 -3.65 -4.61
N LYS A 234 29.40 -2.39 -4.25
CA LYS A 234 30.17 -1.62 -3.25
C LYS A 234 29.43 -1.51 -1.91
N PHE A 235 28.43 -2.35 -1.66
CA PHE A 235 27.73 -2.36 -0.38
C PHE A 235 28.64 -2.86 0.75
N GLU A 236 28.59 -2.17 1.89
CA GLU A 236 29.17 -2.66 3.13
C GLU A 236 28.12 -3.51 3.85
N VAL A 237 28.41 -4.81 4.01
CA VAL A 237 27.59 -5.70 4.84
C VAL A 237 28.21 -5.75 6.23
N GLY A 238 27.58 -5.07 7.19
CA GLY A 238 27.99 -5.00 8.59
C GLY A 238 27.71 -6.31 9.32
N ARG A 239 26.65 -6.37 10.12
CA ARG A 239 26.13 -7.60 10.72
C ARG A 239 25.75 -8.57 9.61
N LYS A 240 26.23 -9.81 9.75
CA LYS A 240 25.97 -10.92 8.84
C LYS A 240 25.25 -12.04 9.57
N TYR A 241 24.45 -12.79 8.83
CA TYR A 241 24.03 -14.12 9.27
C TYR A 241 25.26 -15.03 9.46
N ALA A 242 25.13 -16.05 10.31
CA ALA A 242 26.20 -17.01 10.54
C ALA A 242 26.46 -17.91 9.31
N VAL A 243 25.45 -18.06 8.45
CA VAL A 243 25.49 -18.86 7.22
C VAL A 243 25.16 -17.96 6.03
N ASP A 244 25.91 -18.11 4.94
CA ASP A 244 25.63 -17.44 3.68
C ASP A 244 24.58 -18.24 2.89
N GLY A 245 23.39 -17.66 2.73
CA GLY A 245 22.27 -18.29 2.04
C GLY A 245 22.58 -18.68 0.58
N TYR A 246 23.48 -17.94 -0.11
CA TYR A 246 23.85 -18.29 -1.48
C TYR A 246 24.75 -19.52 -1.52
N VAL A 247 25.65 -19.66 -0.54
CA VAL A 247 26.50 -20.85 -0.44
C VAL A 247 25.66 -22.08 -0.07
N GLU A 248 24.74 -21.93 0.88
CA GLU A 248 23.87 -23.02 1.35
C GLU A 248 22.88 -23.50 0.27
N HIS A 249 22.28 -22.56 -0.48
CA HIS A 249 21.23 -22.85 -1.44
C HIS A 249 21.63 -22.64 -2.90
N ARG A 250 22.93 -22.65 -3.22
CA ARG A 250 23.48 -22.27 -4.53
C ARG A 250 22.68 -22.82 -5.72
N GLU A 251 22.51 -24.14 -5.77
CA GLU A 251 21.81 -24.78 -6.90
C GLU A 251 20.36 -24.27 -7.06
N ARG A 252 19.64 -24.08 -5.96
CA ARG A 252 18.25 -23.60 -5.96
C ARG A 252 18.18 -22.11 -6.31
N VAL A 253 19.12 -21.31 -5.84
CA VAL A 253 19.21 -19.88 -6.18
C VAL A 253 19.58 -19.72 -7.66
N ASP A 254 20.55 -20.50 -8.15
CA ASP A 254 21.00 -20.45 -9.56
C ASP A 254 19.87 -20.81 -10.53
N ARG A 255 18.94 -21.70 -10.15
CA ARG A 255 17.70 -21.98 -10.92
C ARG A 255 16.87 -20.70 -11.13
N ILE A 256 16.63 -19.92 -10.07
CA ILE A 256 15.90 -18.64 -10.16
C ILE A 256 16.70 -17.63 -10.98
N VAL A 257 18.01 -17.49 -10.70
CA VAL A 257 18.89 -16.56 -11.41
C VAL A 257 18.91 -16.82 -12.91
N SER A 258 18.86 -18.08 -13.33
CA SER A 258 18.85 -18.47 -14.74
C SER A 258 17.60 -18.00 -15.51
N LEU A 259 16.52 -17.67 -14.80
CA LEU A 259 15.26 -17.18 -15.35
C LEU A 259 15.16 -15.66 -15.36
N LEU A 260 16.08 -14.97 -14.67
CA LEU A 260 16.11 -13.50 -14.66
C LEU A 260 16.64 -12.95 -15.99
N PRO A 261 16.28 -11.70 -16.35
CA PRO A 261 16.90 -11.00 -17.47
C PRO A 261 18.43 -10.99 -17.36
N LYS A 262 19.14 -11.12 -18.49
CA LYS A 262 20.62 -11.17 -18.49
C LYS A 262 21.27 -9.90 -17.94
N ASP A 263 20.57 -8.79 -18.07
CA ASP A 263 20.92 -7.45 -17.60
C ASP A 263 20.38 -7.13 -16.19
N PHE A 264 19.86 -8.11 -15.45
CA PHE A 264 19.22 -7.86 -14.16
C PHE A 264 20.12 -7.13 -13.14
N LYS A 265 21.45 -7.37 -13.17
CA LYS A 265 22.44 -6.68 -12.32
C LYS A 265 23.07 -5.44 -12.96
N GLU A 266 22.61 -5.00 -14.13
CA GLU A 266 23.19 -3.84 -14.82
C GLU A 266 23.20 -2.59 -13.93
N GLY A 267 24.38 -1.96 -13.82
CA GLY A 267 24.62 -0.77 -13.02
C GLY A 267 24.84 -0.99 -11.51
N MET A 268 24.56 -2.20 -11.00
CA MET A 268 24.71 -2.50 -9.56
C MET A 268 26.17 -2.50 -9.09
N ASP A 269 27.15 -2.60 -10.00
CA ASP A 269 28.59 -2.50 -9.71
C ASP A 269 28.98 -1.15 -9.08
N ARG A 270 28.16 -0.12 -9.29
CA ARG A 270 28.33 1.21 -8.69
C ARG A 270 27.52 1.42 -7.43
N TRP A 271 26.56 0.55 -7.13
CA TRP A 271 25.69 0.69 -5.97
C TRP A 271 26.46 0.47 -4.68
N SER A 272 26.17 1.31 -3.69
CA SER A 272 26.83 1.34 -2.39
C SER A 272 25.82 1.72 -1.31
N GLY A 273 26.18 1.45 -0.05
CA GLY A 273 25.32 1.67 1.11
C GLY A 273 25.70 0.68 2.20
N ARG A 274 24.98 0.72 3.33
CA ARG A 274 25.23 -0.18 4.46
C ARG A 274 24.05 -1.12 4.68
N ILE A 275 24.33 -2.41 4.75
CA ILE A 275 23.35 -3.47 4.98
C ILE A 275 23.67 -4.21 6.28
N GLU A 276 22.66 -4.44 7.10
CA GLU A 276 22.72 -5.18 8.35
C GLU A 276 21.73 -6.36 8.30
N GLN A 277 22.23 -7.58 8.42
CA GLN A 277 21.44 -8.81 8.36
C GLN A 277 21.03 -9.25 9.78
N HIS A 278 19.74 -9.21 10.07
CA HIS A 278 19.19 -9.57 11.38
C HIS A 278 18.05 -10.58 11.23
N ILE A 279 17.94 -11.50 12.17
CA ILE A 279 16.80 -12.42 12.19
C ILE A 279 15.50 -11.66 12.47
N ALA A 280 14.39 -12.11 11.89
CA ALA A 280 13.14 -11.35 11.89
C ALA A 280 12.63 -10.98 13.30
N ASP A 281 12.79 -11.86 14.29
CA ASP A 281 12.42 -11.59 15.70
C ASP A 281 13.28 -10.48 16.35
N THR A 282 14.57 -10.42 16.03
CA THR A 282 15.46 -9.34 16.50
C THR A 282 15.09 -8.00 15.89
N ASN A 283 14.58 -7.98 14.65
CA ASN A 283 14.17 -6.74 13.99
C ASN A 283 13.02 -6.04 14.73
N TYR A 284 12.09 -6.74 15.38
CA TYR A 284 11.03 -6.09 16.17
C TYR A 284 11.62 -5.13 17.22
N GLY A 285 12.68 -5.53 17.92
CA GLY A 285 13.35 -4.67 18.89
C GLY A 285 14.19 -3.56 18.25
N LEU A 286 14.86 -3.86 17.13
CA LEU A 286 15.69 -2.88 16.44
C LEU A 286 14.86 -1.75 15.82
N LEU A 287 13.69 -2.06 15.27
CA LEU A 287 12.79 -1.05 14.73
C LEU A 287 12.33 -0.06 15.81
N LEU A 288 12.08 -0.53 17.03
CA LEU A 288 11.76 0.35 18.15
C LEU A 288 12.94 1.28 18.48
N TRP A 289 14.16 0.75 18.50
CA TRP A 289 15.37 1.55 18.69
C TRP A 289 15.55 2.57 17.58
N ASP A 290 15.42 2.16 16.32
CA ASP A 290 15.55 3.06 15.17
C ASP A 290 14.51 4.18 15.21
N LEU A 291 13.28 3.86 15.59
CA LEU A 291 12.23 4.86 15.75
C LEU A 291 12.60 5.84 16.86
N ILE A 292 12.99 5.36 18.04
CA ILE A 292 13.36 6.20 19.19
C ILE A 292 14.56 7.09 18.86
N ASP A 293 15.61 6.54 18.24
CA ASP A 293 16.84 7.25 17.91
C ASP A 293 16.75 8.05 16.60
N LYS A 294 15.60 8.01 15.92
CA LYS A 294 15.37 8.64 14.61
C LYS A 294 16.38 8.18 13.55
N GLN A 295 16.79 6.92 13.61
CA GLN A 295 17.61 6.31 12.58
C GLN A 295 16.76 6.07 11.33
N ASP A 296 17.17 6.69 10.23
CA ASP A 296 16.60 6.39 8.92
C ASP A 296 17.01 4.98 8.48
N ALA A 297 16.01 4.10 8.32
CA ALA A 297 16.23 2.71 7.98
C ALA A 297 15.22 2.22 6.93
N ILE A 298 15.68 1.38 6.01
CA ILE A 298 14.86 0.62 5.08
C ILE A 298 14.94 -0.84 5.52
N VAL A 299 13.80 -1.52 5.69
CA VAL A 299 13.76 -2.89 6.22
C VAL A 299 13.12 -3.83 5.22
N LEU A 300 13.89 -4.79 4.71
CA LEU A 300 13.40 -5.85 3.84
C LEU A 300 12.92 -7.04 4.67
N ALA A 301 11.67 -7.45 4.46
CA ALA A 301 11.07 -8.62 5.10
C ALA A 301 10.20 -9.40 4.10
N THR A 302 9.92 -10.66 4.41
CA THR A 302 8.90 -11.45 3.70
C THR A 302 7.48 -10.98 4.04
N ASP A 303 6.46 -11.42 3.32
CA ASP A 303 5.10 -10.88 3.42
C ASP A 303 4.55 -10.99 4.84
N LEU A 304 4.63 -12.17 5.47
CA LEU A 304 4.09 -12.41 6.81
C LEU A 304 4.83 -11.63 7.90
N ASP A 305 6.17 -11.73 7.94
CA ASP A 305 6.95 -11.02 8.94
C ASP A 305 6.92 -9.51 8.69
N GLY A 306 6.89 -9.11 7.43
CA GLY A 306 6.62 -7.75 6.99
C GLY A 306 5.28 -7.22 7.48
N ASP A 307 4.17 -7.98 7.36
CA ASP A 307 2.84 -7.61 7.85
C ASP A 307 2.89 -7.30 9.35
N ARG A 308 3.48 -8.21 10.12
CA ARG A 308 3.63 -8.05 11.57
C ARG A 308 4.49 -6.86 11.96
N LEU A 309 5.61 -6.62 11.26
CA LEU A 309 6.47 -5.46 11.51
C LEU A 309 5.73 -4.16 11.18
N THR A 310 4.98 -4.13 10.07
CA THR A 310 4.21 -2.95 9.67
C THR A 310 3.02 -2.68 10.60
N ASP A 311 2.36 -3.71 11.11
CA ASP A 311 1.29 -3.58 12.11
C ASP A 311 1.83 -3.05 13.44
N LEU A 312 3.00 -3.54 13.89
CA LEU A 312 3.69 -2.99 15.06
C LEU A 312 3.98 -1.50 14.86
N LEU A 313 4.58 -1.12 13.73
CA LEU A 313 4.94 0.27 13.43
C LEU A 313 3.72 1.18 13.29
N ALA A 314 2.57 0.65 12.88
CA ALA A 314 1.33 1.41 12.78
C ALA A 314 0.82 1.87 14.15
N ASP A 315 1.00 1.05 15.20
CA ASP A 315 0.44 1.31 16.52
C ASP A 315 1.46 1.77 17.56
N VAL A 316 2.76 1.56 17.35
CA VAL A 316 3.82 1.77 18.36
C VAL A 316 3.91 3.18 18.93
N SER A 317 3.60 4.23 18.15
CA SER A 317 3.68 5.62 18.60
C SER A 317 2.77 5.89 19.82
N ASP A 318 1.63 5.22 19.92
CA ASP A 318 0.66 5.43 21.00
C ASP A 318 1.19 4.90 22.35
N PRO A 319 1.63 3.63 22.47
CA PRO A 319 2.31 3.15 23.66
C PRO A 319 3.54 3.95 24.06
N LEU A 320 4.36 4.39 23.09
CA LEU A 320 5.56 5.19 23.39
C LEU A 320 5.20 6.55 23.98
N ARG A 321 4.21 7.26 23.40
CA ARG A 321 3.70 8.53 23.95
C ARG A 321 3.08 8.35 25.32
N HIS A 322 2.32 7.26 25.53
CA HIS A 322 1.75 6.95 26.84
C HIS A 322 2.84 6.72 27.89
N PHE A 323 3.85 5.91 27.57
CA PHE A 323 4.98 5.69 28.47
C PHE A 323 5.73 7.00 28.77
N GLY A 324 5.97 7.85 27.76
CA GLY A 324 6.54 9.17 27.94
C GLY A 324 5.73 10.03 28.91
N GLN A 325 4.40 10.04 28.80
CA GLN A 325 3.54 10.77 29.73
C GLN A 325 3.66 10.24 31.17
N LEU A 326 3.69 8.92 31.38
CA LEU A 326 3.89 8.34 32.72
C LEU A 326 5.21 8.81 33.36
N VAL A 327 6.26 8.97 32.56
CA VAL A 327 7.56 9.48 33.03
C VAL A 327 7.45 10.98 33.39
N LEU A 328 6.83 11.80 32.54
CA LEU A 328 6.60 13.23 32.80
C LEU A 328 5.83 13.45 34.11
N ASP A 329 4.75 12.70 34.30
CA ASP A 329 3.92 12.77 35.50
C ASP A 329 4.72 12.38 36.76
N LYS A 330 5.57 11.35 36.65
CA LYS A 330 6.41 10.88 37.75
C LYS A 330 7.44 11.91 38.19
N VAL A 331 8.00 12.68 37.27
CA VAL A 331 9.00 13.72 37.57
C VAL A 331 8.37 15.09 37.86
N GLY A 332 7.05 15.23 37.71
CA GLY A 332 6.31 16.46 37.99
C GLY A 332 6.51 17.55 36.91
N ALA A 333 6.74 17.15 35.66
CA ALA A 333 6.85 18.09 34.55
C ALA A 333 5.46 18.50 34.06
N ASP A 334 5.22 19.81 33.93
CA ASP A 334 3.98 20.36 33.35
C ASP A 334 4.09 20.40 31.81
N ALA A 335 4.06 19.21 31.19
CA ALA A 335 4.13 19.05 29.75
C ALA A 335 3.28 17.85 29.30
N LYS A 336 2.83 17.89 28.04
CA LYS A 336 2.12 16.79 27.41
C LYS A 336 3.01 16.10 26.40
N MET A 337 3.12 14.77 26.50
CA MET A 337 3.91 14.00 25.57
C MET A 337 3.37 14.07 24.13
N SER A 338 2.07 14.35 23.94
CA SER A 338 1.50 14.59 22.61
C SER A 338 2.15 15.77 21.89
N ASP A 339 2.45 16.82 22.63
CA ASP A 339 2.95 18.09 22.10
C ASP A 339 4.47 17.97 21.92
N LEU A 340 5.15 17.45 22.96
CA LEU A 340 6.59 17.16 22.93
C LEU A 340 6.98 16.18 21.82
N TRP A 341 6.11 15.24 21.43
CA TRP A 341 6.42 14.29 20.36
C TRP A 341 6.80 14.98 19.05
N GLY A 342 5.98 15.95 18.64
CA GLY A 342 6.23 16.77 17.46
C GLY A 342 7.42 17.72 17.66
N GLU A 343 7.54 18.35 18.84
CA GLU A 343 8.67 19.24 19.16
C GLU A 343 10.02 18.52 19.14
N MET A 344 10.04 17.24 19.53
CA MET A 344 11.22 16.38 19.43
C MET A 344 11.55 15.98 18.00
N GLY A 345 10.69 16.29 17.02
CA GLY A 345 10.88 15.97 15.61
C GLY A 345 10.42 14.58 15.20
N TYR A 346 9.57 13.90 16.00
CA TYR A 346 8.93 12.67 15.55
C TYR A 346 7.75 13.00 14.64
N THR A 347 7.71 12.37 13.47
CA THR A 347 6.68 12.58 12.46
C THR A 347 5.67 11.44 12.38
N THR A 348 5.95 10.31 13.03
CA THR A 348 5.01 9.18 13.09
C THR A 348 3.83 9.54 13.99
N GLY A 349 2.67 9.72 13.38
CA GLY A 349 1.38 9.80 14.07
C GLY A 349 0.85 8.42 14.47
N ASN A 350 -0.46 8.23 14.39
CA ASN A 350 -1.08 6.91 14.25
C ASN A 350 -0.73 6.38 12.86
N GLY A 351 0.13 5.37 12.73
CA GLY A 351 0.56 4.83 11.42
C GLY A 351 -0.54 4.07 10.65
N ARG A 352 -1.80 4.28 11.04
CA ARG A 352 -3.01 3.78 10.38
C ARG A 352 -3.33 4.56 9.10
N ASP A 353 -2.82 5.80 8.97
CA ASP A 353 -3.05 6.67 7.82
C ASP A 353 -1.84 6.73 6.86
N MET A 354 -1.16 5.60 6.64
CA MET A 354 0.02 5.53 5.76
C MET A 354 -0.32 5.02 4.35
N THR A 355 0.17 5.73 3.34
CA THR A 355 0.20 5.27 1.94
C THR A 355 1.30 4.22 1.76
N SER A 356 1.17 3.40 0.73
CA SER A 356 2.18 2.42 0.34
C SER A 356 2.19 2.23 -1.16
N VAL A 357 3.27 1.68 -1.70
CA VAL A 357 3.43 1.46 -3.13
C VAL A 357 3.75 0.00 -3.39
N MET A 358 2.86 -0.70 -4.10
CA MET A 358 3.11 -2.03 -4.64
C MET A 358 3.80 -1.93 -6.00
N TYR A 359 5.01 -2.46 -6.10
CA TYR A 359 5.77 -2.51 -7.36
C TYR A 359 5.54 -3.83 -8.08
N ARG A 360 5.41 -3.75 -9.41
CA ARG A 360 5.19 -4.86 -10.32
C ARG A 360 6.46 -5.19 -11.10
N MET A 361 6.65 -6.46 -11.45
CA MET A 361 7.77 -6.88 -12.31
C MET A 361 7.70 -6.22 -13.68
N ASP A 362 6.47 -5.95 -14.16
CA ASP A 362 6.18 -5.21 -15.36
C ASP A 362 5.02 -4.23 -15.12
N GLY A 363 5.08 -3.07 -15.77
CA GLY A 363 4.09 -2.00 -15.67
C GLY A 363 4.27 -1.03 -14.47
N PRO A 364 3.46 0.05 -14.44
CA PRO A 364 3.53 1.10 -13.41
C PRO A 364 3.25 0.61 -11.97
N PRO A 365 3.51 1.37 -10.90
CA PRO A 365 3.16 0.92 -9.55
C PRO A 365 1.65 0.98 -9.24
N ILE A 366 1.25 0.30 -8.17
CA ILE A 366 -0.07 0.43 -7.54
C ILE A 366 0.10 1.12 -6.19
N HIS A 367 -0.44 2.32 -6.04
CA HIS A 367 -0.53 3.02 -4.77
C HIS A 367 -1.64 2.41 -3.94
N GLU A 368 -1.38 2.12 -2.67
CA GLU A 368 -2.33 1.47 -1.79
C GLU A 368 -2.41 2.17 -0.44
N GLN A 369 -3.63 2.25 0.07
CA GLN A 369 -3.87 2.62 1.46
C GLN A 369 -4.96 1.77 2.11
N THR A 370 -4.84 1.58 3.42
CA THR A 370 -5.80 0.81 4.20
C THR A 370 -6.78 1.74 4.91
N LEU A 371 -8.09 1.53 4.72
CA LEU A 371 -9.14 2.27 5.41
C LEU A 371 -9.86 1.36 6.41
N GLY A 372 -9.27 1.20 7.60
CA GLY A 372 -9.68 0.17 8.59
C GLY A 372 -11.07 0.34 9.20
N SER A 373 -11.73 1.48 9.02
CA SER A 373 -13.07 1.75 9.57
C SER A 373 -14.08 2.21 8.52
N ALA A 374 -13.89 1.85 7.24
CA ALA A 374 -14.73 2.30 6.14
C ALA A 374 -16.23 2.07 6.41
N ASP A 375 -16.62 0.86 6.84
CA ASP A 375 -18.02 0.53 7.13
C ASP A 375 -18.61 1.39 8.25
N ALA A 376 -17.89 1.51 9.35
CA ALA A 376 -18.33 2.31 10.49
C ALA A 376 -18.48 3.79 10.14
N MET A 377 -17.67 4.31 9.20
CA MET A 377 -17.78 5.69 8.73
C MET A 377 -18.98 5.86 7.80
N LEU A 378 -19.27 4.87 6.94
CA LEU A 378 -20.46 4.88 6.10
C LEU A 378 -21.74 4.87 6.96
N LEU A 379 -21.81 4.01 7.97
CA LEU A 379 -22.98 3.93 8.86
C LEU A 379 -23.25 5.27 9.56
N ARG A 380 -22.21 5.93 10.08
CA ARG A 380 -22.37 7.24 10.72
C ARG A 380 -22.88 8.32 9.77
N LEU A 381 -22.39 8.30 8.51
CA LEU A 381 -22.89 9.20 7.48
C LEU A 381 -24.38 8.97 7.21
N LEU A 382 -24.80 7.71 7.14
CA LEU A 382 -26.20 7.33 6.91
C LEU A 382 -27.11 7.68 8.09
N ASP A 383 -26.60 7.54 9.32
CA ASP A 383 -27.29 7.92 10.56
C ASP A 383 -27.45 9.45 10.72
N GLY A 384 -26.69 10.23 9.94
CA GLY A 384 -26.70 11.70 10.00
C GLY A 384 -25.95 12.28 11.20
N ASP A 385 -25.18 11.46 11.93
CA ASP A 385 -24.34 11.89 13.05
C ASP A 385 -22.94 11.27 12.97
N GLU A 386 -22.06 11.92 12.21
CA GLU A 386 -20.65 11.56 12.09
C GLU A 386 -19.86 11.67 13.41
N SER A 387 -20.37 12.48 14.34
CA SER A 387 -19.74 12.71 15.64
C SER A 387 -20.03 11.62 16.67
N MET A 388 -21.03 10.76 16.42
CA MET A 388 -21.49 9.75 17.38
C MET A 388 -21.77 10.38 18.76
N GLY A 389 -22.65 11.37 18.80
CA GLY A 389 -22.96 12.14 20.01
C GLY A 389 -21.76 12.91 20.57
N GLY A 390 -20.87 13.39 19.71
CA GLY A 390 -19.63 14.10 20.09
C GLY A 390 -18.48 13.23 20.58
N THR A 391 -18.62 11.90 20.56
CA THR A 391 -17.55 10.98 21.00
C THR A 391 -16.48 10.74 19.94
N LYS A 392 -16.76 11.12 18.68
CA LYS A 392 -15.87 11.06 17.53
C LYS A 392 -15.84 12.42 16.84
N ARG A 393 -14.76 12.67 16.10
CA ARG A 393 -14.72 13.75 15.11
C ARG A 393 -15.29 13.23 13.78
N PRO A 394 -15.87 14.10 12.94
CA PRO A 394 -16.22 13.74 11.57
C PRO A 394 -15.03 13.17 10.80
N TYR A 395 -15.29 12.48 9.71
CA TYR A 395 -14.21 11.89 8.92
C TYR A 395 -13.33 12.96 8.27
N ASP A 396 -12.05 12.63 8.12
CA ASP A 396 -11.07 13.46 7.43
C ASP A 396 -10.70 12.81 6.09
N PRO A 397 -11.22 13.30 4.95
CA PRO A 397 -10.95 12.71 3.65
C PRO A 397 -9.56 13.03 3.09
N ARG A 398 -8.66 13.70 3.85
CA ARG A 398 -7.30 14.05 3.41
C ARG A 398 -6.56 12.87 2.80
N ILE A 399 -6.79 11.69 3.35
CA ILE A 399 -6.19 10.43 2.93
C ILE A 399 -6.38 10.15 1.42
N HIS A 400 -7.55 10.49 0.87
CA HIS A 400 -7.83 10.35 -0.57
C HIS A 400 -6.99 11.33 -1.39
N PHE A 401 -6.88 12.59 -0.93
CA PHE A 401 -6.10 13.62 -1.63
C PHE A 401 -4.61 13.32 -1.64
N VAL A 402 -4.05 12.84 -0.52
CA VAL A 402 -2.63 12.49 -0.41
C VAL A 402 -2.31 11.30 -1.32
N LEU A 403 -3.10 10.23 -1.27
CA LEU A 403 -2.88 9.05 -2.11
C LEU A 403 -3.04 9.37 -3.59
N ILE A 404 -4.04 10.18 -3.96
CA ILE A 404 -4.24 10.65 -5.33
C ILE A 404 -3.05 11.49 -5.79
N ARG A 405 -2.62 12.47 -5.00
CA ARG A 405 -1.45 13.29 -5.34
C ARG A 405 -0.25 12.43 -5.65
N ASP A 406 0.12 11.51 -4.76
CA ASP A 406 1.32 10.69 -4.93
C ASP A 406 1.23 9.82 -6.19
N ALA A 407 0.06 9.22 -6.46
CA ALA A 407 -0.15 8.42 -7.67
C ALA A 407 -0.08 9.25 -8.96
N TYR A 408 -0.61 10.47 -8.96
CA TYR A 408 -0.57 11.33 -10.14
C TYR A 408 0.82 11.90 -10.41
N LEU A 409 1.60 12.20 -9.36
CA LEU A 409 3.01 12.58 -9.51
C LEU A 409 3.83 11.45 -10.13
N ASP A 410 3.64 10.21 -9.66
CA ASP A 410 4.32 9.04 -10.22
C ASP A 410 3.86 8.73 -11.67
N ALA A 411 2.58 8.96 -11.99
CA ALA A 411 2.06 8.80 -13.35
C ALA A 411 2.50 9.90 -14.33
N ASN A 412 2.96 11.05 -13.82
CA ASN A 412 3.26 12.25 -14.61
C ASN A 412 4.65 12.83 -14.27
N PRO A 413 5.74 12.05 -14.43
CA PRO A 413 7.07 12.48 -14.03
C PRO A 413 7.49 13.73 -14.81
N GLY A 414 7.91 14.77 -14.09
CA GLY A 414 8.36 16.04 -14.67
C GLY A 414 7.26 17.05 -15.01
N ASN A 415 5.98 16.75 -14.74
CA ASN A 415 4.89 17.71 -14.90
C ASN A 415 4.81 18.65 -13.69
N GLN A 416 5.58 19.76 -13.75
CA GLN A 416 5.65 20.72 -12.65
C GLN A 416 4.32 21.45 -12.41
N GLU A 417 3.57 21.76 -13.46
CA GLU A 417 2.27 22.44 -13.34
C GLU A 417 1.25 21.61 -12.56
N LEU A 418 1.17 20.31 -12.86
CA LEU A 418 0.35 19.38 -12.11
C LEU A 418 0.82 19.25 -10.65
N SER A 419 2.13 19.19 -10.42
CA SER A 419 2.70 19.12 -9.07
C SER A 419 2.32 20.33 -8.23
N ASP A 420 2.51 21.54 -8.77
CA ASP A 420 2.20 22.80 -8.08
C ASP A 420 0.70 22.92 -7.81
N TRP A 421 -0.15 22.49 -8.76
CA TRP A 421 -1.60 22.48 -8.58
C TRP A 421 -2.05 21.49 -7.50
N LEU A 422 -1.48 20.28 -7.46
CA LEU A 422 -1.78 19.29 -6.41
C LEU A 422 -1.38 19.79 -5.02
N ASP A 423 -0.23 20.45 -4.90
CA ASP A 423 0.24 21.05 -3.65
C ASP A 423 -0.69 22.19 -3.20
N ALA A 424 -1.15 23.04 -4.14
CA ALA A 424 -2.13 24.09 -3.85
C ALA A 424 -3.51 23.54 -3.45
N ALA A 425 -3.95 22.44 -4.07
CA ALA A 425 -5.18 21.76 -3.70
C ALA A 425 -5.12 21.21 -2.27
N LEU A 426 -3.99 20.62 -1.87
CA LEU A 426 -3.76 20.17 -0.48
C LEU A 426 -3.69 21.34 0.51
N ALA A 427 -3.03 22.44 0.17
CA ALA A 427 -3.00 23.62 1.03
C ALA A 427 -4.41 24.23 1.23
N THR A 428 -5.24 24.18 0.19
CA THR A 428 -6.65 24.59 0.26
C THR A 428 -7.46 23.64 1.15
N PHE A 429 -7.23 22.33 1.01
CA PHE A 429 -7.81 21.34 1.92
C PHE A 429 -7.48 21.66 3.38
N ASP A 430 -6.22 21.94 3.67
CA ASP A 430 -5.75 22.24 5.03
C ASP A 430 -6.42 23.48 5.62
N THR A 431 -6.73 24.47 4.78
CA THR A 431 -7.47 25.66 5.19
C THR A 431 -8.91 25.34 5.54
N VAL A 432 -9.60 24.54 4.72
CA VAL A 432 -11.00 24.14 4.94
C VAL A 432 -11.14 23.29 6.22
N TYR A 433 -10.14 22.48 6.54
CA TYR A 433 -10.16 21.56 7.69
C TYR A 433 -9.39 22.07 8.93
N ALA A 434 -8.96 23.34 8.95
CA ALA A 434 -8.10 23.90 10.00
C ALA A 434 -8.78 24.02 11.38
N ASP A 435 -10.08 24.34 11.40
CA ASP A 435 -10.84 24.65 12.62
C ASP A 435 -11.76 23.48 13.05
N GLU A 436 -13.05 23.75 13.21
CA GLU A 436 -14.05 22.72 13.45
C GLU A 436 -14.21 21.90 12.17
N ARG A 437 -13.86 20.60 12.26
CA ARG A 437 -13.92 19.70 11.12
C ARG A 437 -15.36 19.60 10.61
N PRO A 438 -15.63 19.94 9.34
CA PRO A 438 -16.97 19.83 8.79
C PRO A 438 -17.41 18.36 8.69
N GLY A 439 -18.72 18.12 8.61
CA GLY A 439 -19.24 16.82 8.20
C GLY A 439 -18.77 16.47 6.78
N PHE A 440 -18.78 15.20 6.39
CA PHE A 440 -18.26 14.76 5.10
C PHE A 440 -18.90 15.45 3.89
N LEU A 441 -20.23 15.55 3.88
CA LEU A 441 -20.96 16.18 2.76
C LEU A 441 -20.77 17.70 2.73
N GLU A 442 -20.69 18.32 3.91
CA GLU A 442 -20.40 19.74 4.03
C GLU A 442 -18.96 20.05 3.58
N GLY A 443 -17.99 19.26 4.04
CA GLY A 443 -16.60 19.34 3.61
C GLY A 443 -16.43 19.10 2.12
N TYR A 444 -17.16 18.14 1.54
CA TYR A 444 -17.20 17.93 0.08
C TYR A 444 -17.69 19.19 -0.66
N GLN A 445 -18.77 19.81 -0.19
CA GLN A 445 -19.26 21.07 -0.77
C GLN A 445 -18.23 22.20 -0.65
N GLN A 446 -17.70 22.43 0.55
CA GLN A 446 -16.72 23.49 0.79
C GLN A 446 -15.45 23.31 -0.06
N LEU A 447 -14.94 22.08 -0.18
CA LEU A 447 -13.80 21.77 -1.04
C LEU A 447 -14.12 21.96 -2.53
N LYS A 448 -15.32 21.57 -2.98
CA LYS A 448 -15.76 21.75 -4.37
C LYS A 448 -15.89 23.23 -4.75
N GLU A 449 -16.25 24.07 -3.79
CA GLU A 449 -16.30 25.53 -3.96
C GLU A 449 -14.91 26.16 -3.92
N ALA A 450 -14.01 25.66 -3.08
CA ALA A 450 -12.68 26.23 -2.86
C ALA A 450 -11.61 25.79 -3.88
N ILE A 451 -11.70 24.56 -4.41
CA ILE A 451 -10.71 23.98 -5.31
C ILE A 451 -11.23 24.04 -6.75
N LYS A 452 -10.48 24.70 -7.62
CA LYS A 452 -10.76 24.73 -9.06
C LYS A 452 -10.26 23.43 -9.71
N PRO A 453 -11.13 22.64 -10.37
CA PRO A 453 -10.73 21.35 -10.95
C PRO A 453 -9.60 21.46 -11.97
N TRP A 454 -8.76 20.44 -12.06
CA TRP A 454 -7.69 20.33 -13.06
C TRP A 454 -8.24 20.47 -14.49
N GLY A 455 -7.50 21.14 -15.36
CA GLY A 455 -7.92 21.46 -16.73
C GLY A 455 -9.00 22.54 -16.82
N GLN A 456 -9.58 22.93 -15.69
CA GLN A 456 -10.37 24.15 -15.57
C GLN A 456 -9.62 25.23 -14.80
N ALA A 457 -8.54 24.88 -14.09
CA ALA A 457 -7.71 25.70 -13.20
C ALA A 457 -7.15 26.98 -13.83
#